data_AF-A0A2J4P6Z1-F1
#
_entry.id   AF-A0A2J4P6Z1-F1
#
_cell.length_a   1.000
_cell.length_b   1.000
_cell.length_c   1.000
_cell.angle_alpha   90.00
_cell.angle_beta   90.00
_cell.angle_gamma   90.00
#
_symmetry.space_group_name_H-M   'P 1'
#
loop_
_entity.id
_entity.type
_entity.pdbx_description
1 polymer ?
#
loop_
_entity_poly.entity_id
_entity_poly.type
_entity_poly.pdbx_seq_one_letter_code
_entity_poly.pdbx_strand_id
1 'polypeptide(L)'
;MIHLPGWRNIPSARTLSIMIVLAGIGLIVSIVSLLYLTQHLIGLKANEIDKHRSVLSVDGAVQTSVNRVLSLVMDNAIWDDAVYQTYADRLDPQWLYNSWGSGFKINNLYDGTFVLDQHYRVLWGSFRSERFTEQNTQFLGNGFRSLISQHAAALRSGKSAYAGITRTRAGIAFIGIGLI
;
A
#
# COMPACT_ATOMS: atom_id res chain seq x y z
N MET A 1 88.51 -28.47 5.64
CA MET A 1 87.65 -29.58 6.11
C MET A 1 86.95 -29.09 7.36
N ILE A 2 85.64 -29.35 7.51
CA ILE A 2 84.92 -29.44 8.81
C ILE A 2 84.51 -28.08 9.44
N HIS A 3 83.29 -27.78 9.92
CA HIS A 3 81.97 -28.42 10.03
C HIS A 3 80.92 -27.29 9.91
N LEU A 4 79.87 -27.44 9.08
CA LEU A 4 78.72 -26.52 9.12
C LEU A 4 77.74 -26.97 10.24
N PRO A 5 77.20 -26.06 11.07
CA PRO A 5 76.29 -26.42 12.15
C PRO A 5 74.97 -26.94 11.58
N GLY A 6 74.59 -28.15 11.97
CA GLY A 6 73.35 -28.80 11.55
C GLY A 6 72.12 -28.10 12.13
N TRP A 7 71.55 -27.15 11.39
CA TRP A 7 70.22 -26.60 11.63
C TRP A 7 69.15 -27.47 10.96
N ARG A 8 68.97 -28.68 11.48
CA ARG A 8 67.86 -29.55 11.09
C ARG A 8 67.12 -30.00 12.34
N ASN A 9 66.27 -29.11 12.86
CA ASN A 9 65.18 -29.51 13.75
C ASN A 9 64.17 -30.27 12.89
N ILE A 10 64.46 -31.53 12.60
CA ILE A 10 63.51 -32.43 11.92
C ILE A 10 62.47 -32.79 12.98
N PRO A 11 61.22 -32.32 12.86
CA PRO A 11 60.20 -32.65 13.83
C PRO A 11 60.05 -34.16 13.91
N SER A 12 59.97 -34.69 15.12
CA SER A 12 59.74 -36.12 15.32
C SER A 12 58.41 -36.52 14.67
N ALA A 13 58.27 -37.78 14.24
CA ALA A 13 57.03 -38.30 13.67
C ALA A 13 55.80 -37.98 14.56
N ARG A 14 55.98 -38.03 15.89
CA ARG A 14 54.96 -37.65 16.87
C ARG A 14 54.54 -36.19 16.75
N THR A 15 55.49 -35.28 16.58
CA THR A 15 55.23 -33.84 16.43
C THR A 15 54.50 -33.54 15.12
N LEU A 16 54.89 -34.19 14.02
CA LEU A 16 54.20 -34.07 12.73
C LEU A 16 52.77 -34.58 12.79
N SER A 17 52.53 -35.74 13.41
CA SER A 17 51.18 -36.28 13.59
C SER A 17 50.28 -35.32 14.39
N ILE A 18 50.79 -34.73 15.47
CA ILE A 18 50.04 -33.75 16.28
C ILE A 18 49.71 -32.51 15.44
N MET A 19 50.67 -31.98 14.68
CA MET A 19 50.43 -30.81 13.81
C MET A 19 49.36 -31.09 12.76
N ILE A 20 49.38 -32.25 12.12
CA ILE A 20 48.38 -32.64 11.10
C ILE A 20 46.98 -32.74 11.74
N VAL A 21 46.87 -33.36 12.91
CA VAL A 21 45.58 -33.47 13.62
C VAL A 21 45.06 -32.09 14.00
N LEU A 22 45.90 -31.21 14.55
CA LEU A 22 45.50 -29.85 14.91
C LEU A 22 45.11 -29.01 13.68
N ALA A 23 45.84 -29.14 12.57
CA ALA A 23 45.50 -28.49 11.32
C ALA A 23 44.16 -29.00 10.77
N GLY A 24 43.89 -30.31 10.86
CA GLY A 24 42.61 -30.92 10.48
C GLY A 24 41.44 -30.41 11.32
N ILE A 25 41.60 -30.34 12.64
CA ILE A 25 40.59 -29.76 13.54
C ILE A 25 40.35 -28.29 13.21
N GLY A 26 41.43 -27.51 13.03
CA GLY A 26 41.35 -26.11 12.65
C GLY A 26 40.57 -25.92 11.34
N LEU A 27 40.86 -26.74 10.33
CA LEU A 27 40.14 -26.72 9.05
C LEU A 27 38.65 -27.02 9.21
N ILE A 28 38.29 -28.06 9.98
CA ILE A 28 36.88 -28.41 10.23
C ILE A 28 36.16 -27.25 10.93
N VAL A 29 36.76 -26.66 11.96
CA VAL A 29 36.19 -25.50 12.68
C VAL A 29 36.02 -24.32 11.75
N SER A 30 37.00 -24.03 10.88
CA SER A 30 36.90 -22.96 9.89
C SER A 30 35.76 -23.21 8.90
N ILE A 31 35.62 -24.43 8.37
CA ILE A 31 34.53 -24.78 7.45
C ILE A 31 33.18 -24.59 8.13
N VAL A 32 32.98 -25.13 9.32
CA VAL A 32 31.72 -25.00 10.07
C VAL A 32 31.40 -23.54 10.38
N SER A 33 32.40 -22.75 10.79
CA SER A 33 32.23 -21.33 11.08
C SER A 33 31.83 -20.54 9.83
N LEU A 34 32.46 -20.82 8.68
CA LEU A 34 32.13 -20.19 7.41
C LEU A 34 30.73 -20.57 6.93
N LEU A 35 30.33 -21.84 7.05
CA LEU A 35 28.98 -22.29 6.73
C LEU A 35 27.94 -21.60 7.61
N TYR A 36 28.18 -21.54 8.92
CA TYR A 36 27.29 -20.86 9.86
C TYR A 36 27.15 -19.37 9.54
N LEU A 37 28.27 -18.68 9.33
CA LEU A 37 28.27 -17.25 8.98
C LEU A 37 27.54 -17.01 7.66
N THR A 38 27.79 -17.84 6.65
CA THR A 38 27.14 -17.73 5.34
C THR A 38 25.64 -17.93 5.47
N GLN A 39 25.19 -18.96 6.18
CA GLN A 39 23.76 -19.22 6.41
C GLN A 39 23.10 -18.06 7.18
N HIS A 40 23.78 -17.52 8.19
CA HIS A 40 23.30 -16.38 8.95
C HIS A 40 23.15 -15.12 8.08
N LEU A 41 24.16 -14.78 7.29
CA LEU A 41 24.15 -13.62 6.39
C LEU A 41 23.09 -13.75 5.30
N ILE A 42 22.95 -14.94 4.71
CA ILE A 42 21.89 -15.22 3.72
C ILE A 42 20.52 -15.04 4.36
N GLY A 43 20.30 -15.55 5.57
CA GLY A 43 19.03 -15.37 6.30
C GLY A 43 18.70 -13.90 6.55
N LEU A 44 19.67 -13.11 7.02
CA LEU A 44 19.48 -11.67 7.24
C LEU A 44 19.14 -10.94 5.94
N LYS A 45 19.86 -11.22 4.85
CA LYS A 45 19.60 -10.58 3.55
C LYS A 45 18.30 -11.03 2.91
N ALA A 46 17.92 -12.29 3.05
CA ALA A 46 16.63 -12.79 2.61
C ALA A 46 15.48 -12.07 3.33
N ASN A 47 15.57 -11.91 4.65
CA ASN A 47 14.57 -11.19 5.44
C ASN A 47 14.47 -9.70 5.04
N GLU A 48 15.60 -9.06 4.74
CA GLU A 48 15.63 -7.67 4.26
C GLU A 48 14.93 -7.53 2.91
N ILE A 49 15.22 -8.43 1.96
CA ILE A 49 14.59 -8.45 0.64
C ILE A 49 13.09 -8.73 0.74
N ASP A 50 12.71 -9.70 1.58
CA ASP A 50 11.30 -10.07 1.77
C ASP A 50 10.49 -8.91 2.39
N LYS A 51 11.06 -8.23 3.39
CA LYS A 51 10.48 -7.00 3.94
C LYS A 51 10.30 -5.93 2.87
N HIS A 52 11.31 -5.70 2.04
CA HIS A 52 11.24 -4.70 0.97
C HIS A 52 10.15 -5.04 -0.06
N ARG A 53 10.09 -6.29 -0.52
CA ARG A 53 9.06 -6.77 -1.46
C ARG A 53 7.66 -6.71 -0.88
N SER A 54 7.52 -7.03 0.41
CA SER A 54 6.24 -6.92 1.12
C SER A 54 5.76 -5.47 1.15
N VAL A 55 6.64 -4.52 1.48
CA VAL A 55 6.30 -3.09 1.47
C VAL A 55 5.91 -2.62 0.07
N LEU A 56 6.67 -2.97 -0.96
CA LEU A 56 6.34 -2.62 -2.35
C LEU A 56 5.00 -3.22 -2.80
N SER A 57 4.71 -4.45 -2.39
CA SER A 57 3.44 -5.11 -2.74
C SER A 57 2.25 -4.44 -2.07
N VAL A 58 2.39 -4.05 -0.80
CA VAL A 58 1.35 -3.29 -0.08
C VAL A 58 1.16 -1.90 -0.69
N ASP A 59 2.25 -1.18 -0.98
CA ASP A 59 2.18 0.14 -1.61
C ASP A 59 1.51 0.05 -2.99
N GLY A 60 1.91 -0.92 -3.82
CA GLY A 60 1.27 -1.19 -5.10
C GLY A 60 -0.23 -1.46 -4.97
N ALA A 61 -0.64 -2.32 -4.03
CA ALA A 61 -2.06 -2.62 -3.80
C ALA A 61 -2.86 -1.38 -3.35
N VAL A 62 -2.27 -0.54 -2.49
CA VAL A 62 -2.86 0.73 -2.06
C VAL A 62 -3.03 1.68 -3.23
N GLN A 63 -1.99 1.89 -4.04
CA GLN A 63 -2.04 2.78 -5.20
C GLN A 63 -3.05 2.29 -6.24
N THR A 64 -3.10 0.98 -6.53
CA THR A 64 -4.11 0.40 -7.43
C THR A 64 -5.53 0.67 -6.91
N SER A 65 -5.74 0.57 -5.60
CA SER A 65 -7.06 0.81 -5.00
C SER A 65 -7.46 2.29 -5.07
N VAL A 66 -6.53 3.21 -4.80
CA VAL A 66 -6.75 4.66 -4.97
C VAL A 66 -7.07 4.99 -6.43
N ASN A 67 -6.28 4.46 -7.37
CA ASN A 67 -6.48 4.68 -8.80
C ASN A 67 -7.84 4.13 -9.28
N ARG A 68 -8.25 2.96 -8.79
CA ARG A 68 -9.59 2.41 -9.09
C ARG A 68 -10.70 3.36 -8.65
N VAL A 69 -10.63 3.90 -7.42
CA VAL A 69 -11.62 4.85 -6.93
C VAL A 69 -11.60 6.16 -7.74
N LEU A 70 -10.42 6.65 -8.09
CA LEU A 70 -10.27 7.82 -8.95
C LEU A 70 -10.95 7.61 -10.31
N SER A 71 -10.68 6.49 -10.98
CA SER A 71 -11.29 6.15 -12.25
C SER A 71 -12.82 6.05 -12.15
N LEU A 72 -13.34 5.44 -11.08
CA LEU A 72 -14.79 5.37 -10.84
C LEU A 72 -15.41 6.76 -10.68
N VAL A 73 -14.78 7.64 -9.90
CA VAL A 73 -15.26 9.02 -9.71
C VAL A 73 -15.25 9.78 -11.03
N MET A 74 -14.17 9.67 -11.81
CA MET A 74 -14.07 10.35 -13.11
C MET A 74 -15.15 9.87 -14.09
N ASP A 75 -15.37 8.55 -14.17
CA ASP A 75 -16.39 7.98 -15.05
C ASP A 75 -17.81 8.46 -14.68
N ASN A 76 -18.10 8.53 -13.38
CA ASN A 76 -19.42 8.97 -12.90
C ASN A 76 -19.62 10.49 -12.95
N ALA A 77 -18.54 11.28 -12.92
CA ALA A 77 -18.61 12.74 -12.94
C ALA A 77 -18.73 13.32 -14.35
N ILE A 78 -18.23 12.63 -15.38
CA ILE A 78 -18.15 13.17 -16.75
C ILE A 78 -19.39 12.81 -17.60
N TRP A 79 -20.32 11.99 -17.08
CA TRP A 79 -21.56 11.67 -17.80
C TRP A 79 -22.45 12.90 -18.00
N ASP A 80 -22.85 13.18 -19.25
CA ASP A 80 -23.75 14.30 -19.57
C ASP A 80 -25.07 14.25 -18.77
N ASP A 81 -25.66 13.06 -18.63
CA ASP A 81 -26.89 12.86 -17.84
C ASP A 81 -26.68 13.17 -16.34
N ALA A 82 -25.45 13.00 -15.83
CA ALA A 82 -25.13 13.39 -14.46
C ALA A 82 -25.34 14.88 -14.27
N VAL A 83 -24.84 15.72 -15.18
CA VAL A 83 -25.01 17.17 -15.14
C VAL A 83 -26.50 17.54 -15.17
N TYR A 84 -27.26 17.00 -16.12
CA TYR A 84 -28.69 17.31 -16.22
C TYR A 84 -29.48 16.97 -14.95
N GLN A 85 -29.16 15.86 -14.30
CA GLN A 85 -29.91 15.34 -13.16
C GLN A 85 -29.44 15.94 -11.82
N THR A 86 -28.15 16.28 -11.68
CA THR A 86 -27.62 16.86 -10.45
C THR A 86 -27.76 18.38 -10.37
N TYR A 87 -27.85 19.07 -11.51
CA TYR A 87 -28.04 20.53 -11.57
C TYR A 87 -29.50 20.95 -11.78
N ALA A 88 -30.43 19.99 -11.85
CA ALA A 88 -31.86 20.29 -11.85
C ALA A 88 -32.29 20.99 -10.54
N ASP A 89 -33.34 21.81 -10.61
CA ASP A 89 -33.90 22.53 -9.45
C ASP A 89 -34.23 21.60 -8.27
N ARG A 90 -34.56 20.34 -8.57
CA ARG A 90 -34.82 19.29 -7.59
C ARG A 90 -34.13 18.00 -8.00
N LEU A 91 -33.25 17.51 -7.13
CA LEU A 91 -32.64 16.19 -7.26
C LEU A 91 -33.71 15.10 -7.26
N ASP A 92 -33.62 14.16 -8.20
CA ASP A 92 -34.39 12.91 -8.21
C ASP A 92 -33.62 11.81 -7.45
N PRO A 93 -34.02 11.46 -6.21
CA PRO A 93 -33.32 10.46 -5.41
C PRO A 93 -33.42 9.05 -6.01
N GLN A 94 -34.45 8.77 -6.82
CA GLN A 94 -34.64 7.47 -7.45
C GLN A 94 -33.66 7.31 -8.61
N TRP A 95 -33.50 8.35 -9.44
CA TRP A 95 -32.48 8.36 -10.49
C TRP A 95 -31.08 8.23 -9.88
N LEU A 96 -30.75 9.03 -8.86
CA LEU A 96 -29.44 8.96 -8.18
C LEU A 96 -29.17 7.57 -7.58
N TYR A 97 -30.18 6.93 -6.99
CA TYR A 97 -30.04 5.58 -6.48
C TYR A 97 -29.86 4.55 -7.60
N ASN A 98 -30.62 4.64 -8.67
CA ASN A 98 -30.53 3.70 -9.79
C ASN A 98 -29.18 3.81 -10.50
N SER A 99 -28.69 5.04 -10.73
CA SER A 99 -27.43 5.32 -11.42
C SER A 99 -26.20 5.08 -10.56
N TRP A 100 -26.19 5.55 -9.32
CA TRP A 100 -25.00 5.49 -8.45
C TRP A 100 -25.22 4.67 -7.17
N GLY A 101 -26.38 4.78 -6.54
CA GLY A 101 -26.64 4.06 -5.28
C GLY A 101 -26.66 2.52 -5.39
N SER A 102 -26.90 2.00 -6.60
CA SER A 102 -27.01 0.57 -6.92
C SER A 102 -25.66 -0.12 -7.14
N GLY A 103 -24.57 0.64 -7.28
CA GLY A 103 -23.23 0.12 -7.61
C GLY A 103 -22.69 -0.90 -6.58
N PHE A 104 -23.12 -0.80 -5.33
CA PHE A 104 -22.88 -1.82 -4.31
C PHE A 104 -23.54 -3.17 -4.68
N LYS A 105 -24.82 -3.18 -5.11
CA LYS A 105 -25.55 -4.42 -5.44
C LYS A 105 -25.07 -5.10 -6.72
N ILE A 106 -24.75 -4.31 -7.74
CA ILE A 106 -24.58 -4.85 -9.10
C ILE A 106 -23.20 -5.50 -9.27
N ASN A 107 -22.14 -5.00 -8.60
CA ASN A 107 -20.78 -5.56 -8.73
C ASN A 107 -19.84 -5.21 -7.54
N ASN A 108 -20.35 -4.75 -6.39
CA ASN A 108 -19.52 -4.23 -5.28
C ASN A 108 -18.49 -3.20 -5.77
N LEU A 109 -18.90 -2.25 -6.62
CA LEU A 109 -17.99 -1.27 -7.20
C LEU A 109 -17.46 -0.31 -6.13
N TYR A 110 -18.33 0.08 -5.20
CA TYR A 110 -18.04 0.91 -4.04
C TYR A 110 -19.10 0.69 -2.96
N ASP A 111 -18.72 0.96 -1.72
CA ASP A 111 -19.63 0.86 -0.57
C ASP A 111 -20.58 2.04 -0.46
N GLY A 112 -20.26 3.19 -1.05
CA GLY A 112 -21.16 4.33 -1.01
C GLY A 112 -20.82 5.43 -2.01
N THR A 113 -21.81 6.25 -2.28
CA THR A 113 -21.73 7.41 -3.18
C THR A 113 -22.49 8.58 -2.58
N PHE A 114 -22.01 9.79 -2.82
CA PHE A 114 -22.52 11.00 -2.20
C PHE A 114 -22.49 12.14 -3.20
N VAL A 115 -23.59 12.89 -3.29
CA VAL A 115 -23.69 14.14 -4.03
C VAL A 115 -23.58 15.27 -3.04
N LEU A 116 -22.69 16.21 -3.31
CA LEU A 116 -22.36 17.32 -2.43
C LEU A 116 -22.72 18.64 -3.09
N ASP A 117 -23.04 19.65 -2.29
CA ASP A 117 -23.13 21.03 -2.76
C ASP A 117 -21.73 21.69 -2.86
N GLN A 118 -21.68 22.92 -3.36
CA GLN A 118 -20.46 23.72 -3.50
C GLN A 118 -19.77 24.05 -2.15
N HIS A 119 -20.45 23.84 -1.03
CA HIS A 119 -19.93 23.98 0.33
C HIS A 119 -19.57 22.62 0.95
N TYR A 120 -19.57 21.55 0.16
CA TYR A 120 -19.30 20.17 0.56
C TYR A 120 -20.27 19.64 1.62
N ARG A 121 -21.54 20.08 1.59
CA ARG A 121 -22.64 19.47 2.36
C ARG A 121 -23.29 18.38 1.53
N VAL A 122 -23.71 17.30 2.18
CA VAL A 122 -24.35 16.16 1.53
C VAL A 122 -25.78 16.53 1.14
N LEU A 123 -26.05 16.56 -0.17
CA LEU A 123 -27.40 16.74 -0.74
C LEU A 123 -28.12 15.40 -0.85
N TRP A 124 -27.38 14.36 -1.22
CA TRP A 124 -27.86 12.99 -1.31
C TRP A 124 -26.71 12.01 -1.08
N GLY A 125 -27.01 10.81 -0.58
CA GLY A 125 -26.03 9.74 -0.51
C GLY A 125 -26.65 8.37 -0.32
N SER A 126 -25.89 7.35 -0.67
CA SER A 126 -26.18 5.94 -0.44
C SER A 126 -24.94 5.26 0.14
N PHE A 127 -25.10 4.48 1.20
CA PHE A 127 -24.03 3.68 1.79
C PHE A 127 -24.54 2.27 2.05
N ARG A 128 -23.85 1.25 1.53
CA ARG A 128 -24.24 -0.17 1.52
C ARG A 128 -25.66 -0.39 1.00
N SER A 129 -26.01 0.37 -0.03
CA SER A 129 -27.36 0.43 -0.63
C SER A 129 -28.47 0.91 0.30
N GLU A 130 -28.13 1.55 1.41
CA GLU A 130 -29.08 2.24 2.27
C GLU A 130 -28.98 3.74 2.08
N ARG A 131 -30.11 4.44 2.22
CA ARG A 131 -30.15 5.89 2.12
C ARG A 131 -29.33 6.52 3.24
N PHE A 132 -28.41 7.41 2.88
CA PHE A 132 -27.68 8.22 3.84
C PHE A 132 -28.50 9.45 4.24
N THR A 133 -28.64 9.70 5.54
CA THR A 133 -29.56 10.72 6.08
C THR A 133 -28.85 11.95 6.65
N GLU A 134 -27.54 11.89 6.86
CA GLU A 134 -26.79 13.03 7.39
C GLU A 134 -26.43 14.03 6.29
N GLN A 135 -26.44 15.32 6.61
CA GLN A 135 -26.11 16.40 5.66
C GLN A 135 -24.64 16.85 5.74
N ASN A 136 -23.90 16.36 6.74
CA ASN A 136 -22.49 16.72 6.94
C ASN A 136 -21.57 15.60 6.45
N THR A 137 -20.29 15.94 6.26
CA THR A 137 -19.26 15.00 5.78
C THR A 137 -18.44 14.39 6.92
N GLN A 138 -18.92 14.43 8.17
CA GLN A 138 -18.21 13.83 9.30
C GLN A 138 -18.05 12.32 9.15
N PHE A 139 -19.05 11.65 8.57
CA PHE A 139 -18.99 10.24 8.23
C PHE A 139 -17.76 9.88 7.40
N LEU A 140 -17.41 10.73 6.42
CA LEU A 140 -16.31 10.52 5.46
C LEU A 140 -14.92 10.72 6.09
N GLY A 141 -14.86 11.23 7.32
CA GLY A 141 -13.62 11.31 8.10
C GLY A 141 -12.69 12.46 7.73
N ASN A 142 -11.54 12.50 8.41
CA ASN A 142 -10.55 13.57 8.26
C ASN A 142 -9.82 13.51 6.90
N GLY A 143 -9.53 12.33 6.36
CA GLY A 143 -8.81 12.20 5.10
C GLY A 143 -9.58 12.83 3.93
N PHE A 144 -10.90 12.68 3.92
CA PHE A 144 -11.77 13.35 2.96
C PHE A 144 -11.70 14.89 3.07
N ARG A 145 -11.74 15.43 4.29
CA ARG A 145 -11.59 16.87 4.52
C ARG A 145 -10.21 17.37 4.08
N SER A 146 -9.16 16.58 4.30
CA SER A 146 -7.82 16.88 3.82
C SER A 146 -7.76 16.94 2.29
N LEU A 147 -8.35 15.97 1.59
CA LEU A 147 -8.43 15.97 0.12
C LEU A 147 -9.09 17.26 -0.40
N ILE A 148 -10.21 17.67 0.20
CA ILE A 148 -10.87 18.93 -0.16
C ILE A 148 -9.94 20.12 0.11
N SER A 149 -9.37 20.22 1.31
CA SER A 149 -8.54 21.39 1.69
C SER A 149 -7.29 21.55 0.81
N GLN A 150 -6.68 20.44 0.37
CA GLN A 150 -5.47 20.45 -0.45
C GLN A 150 -5.76 20.72 -1.93
N HIS A 151 -6.95 20.36 -2.40
CA HIS A 151 -7.28 20.41 -3.83
C HIS A 151 -8.50 21.28 -4.17
N ALA A 152 -8.97 22.12 -3.24
CA ALA A 152 -10.21 22.90 -3.41
C ALA A 152 -10.25 23.72 -4.70
N ALA A 153 -9.14 24.39 -5.06
CA ALA A 153 -9.08 25.20 -6.28
C ALA A 153 -9.19 24.35 -7.56
N ALA A 154 -8.50 23.21 -7.59
CA ALA A 154 -8.53 22.29 -8.73
C ALA A 154 -9.90 21.60 -8.86
N LEU A 155 -10.48 21.17 -7.75
CA LEU A 155 -11.84 20.60 -7.70
C LEU A 155 -12.88 21.58 -8.24
N ARG A 156 -12.82 22.86 -7.84
CA ARG A 156 -13.71 23.91 -8.34
C ARG A 156 -13.54 24.21 -9.83
N SER A 157 -12.37 23.90 -10.41
CA SER A 157 -12.14 24.09 -11.83
C SER A 157 -12.79 23.01 -12.70
N GLY A 158 -13.24 21.90 -12.10
CA GLY A 158 -13.82 20.75 -12.80
C GLY A 158 -12.84 19.92 -13.64
N LYS A 159 -11.59 20.37 -13.77
CA LYS A 159 -10.58 19.71 -14.61
C LYS A 159 -9.87 18.55 -13.92
N SER A 160 -10.22 18.25 -12.66
CA SER A 160 -9.50 17.26 -11.86
C SER A 160 -10.41 16.59 -10.84
N ALA A 161 -10.28 15.27 -10.73
CA ALA A 161 -10.79 14.47 -9.62
C ALA A 161 -9.61 14.03 -8.75
N TYR A 162 -9.88 13.77 -7.47
CA TYR A 162 -8.87 13.34 -6.51
C TYR A 162 -9.37 12.15 -5.72
N ALA A 163 -8.47 11.22 -5.40
CA ALA A 163 -8.76 10.08 -4.55
C ALA A 163 -7.63 9.88 -3.53
N GLY A 164 -7.96 9.18 -2.45
CA GLY A 164 -7.03 8.87 -1.39
C GLY A 164 -7.64 7.95 -0.34
N ILE A 165 -7.04 7.94 0.84
CA ILE A 165 -7.45 7.09 1.96
C ILE A 165 -8.02 7.98 3.06
N THR A 166 -9.11 7.54 3.67
CA THR A 166 -9.69 8.19 4.83
C THR A 166 -10.11 7.14 5.87
N ARG A 167 -10.16 7.56 7.13
CA ARG A 167 -10.80 6.78 8.19
C ARG A 167 -12.19 7.34 8.40
N THR A 168 -13.19 6.65 7.86
CA THR A 168 -14.61 6.93 8.07
C THR A 168 -15.07 6.41 9.44
N ARG A 169 -16.31 6.70 9.82
CA ARG A 169 -16.94 6.05 11.00
C ARG A 169 -17.13 4.54 10.83
N ALA A 170 -17.16 4.03 9.61
CA ALA A 170 -17.29 2.60 9.31
C ALA A 170 -15.95 1.86 9.18
N GLY A 171 -14.81 2.59 9.16
CA GLY A 171 -13.48 2.00 9.00
C GLY A 171 -12.59 2.76 8.03
N ILE A 172 -11.45 2.15 7.68
CA ILE A 172 -10.55 2.68 6.64
C ILE A 172 -11.21 2.46 5.28
N ALA A 173 -11.24 3.51 4.46
CA ALA A 173 -11.82 3.47 3.14
C ALA A 173 -10.94 4.21 2.13
N PHE A 174 -11.00 3.77 0.88
CA PHE A 174 -10.59 4.58 -0.26
C PHE A 174 -11.75 5.50 -0.64
N ILE A 175 -11.46 6.77 -0.85
CA ILE A 175 -12.47 7.78 -1.18
C ILE A 175 -11.97 8.65 -2.31
N GLY A 176 -12.88 9.11 -3.17
CA GLY A 176 -12.57 10.10 -4.18
C GLY A 176 -13.68 11.12 -4.32
N ILE A 177 -13.32 12.24 -4.96
CA ILE A 177 -14.17 13.39 -5.19
C ILE A 177 -13.82 14.01 -6.54
N GLY A 178 -14.85 14.35 -7.29
CA GLY A 178 -14.79 15.05 -8.56
C GLY A 178 -15.96 16.02 -8.65
N LEU A 179 -15.80 17.08 -9.43
CA LEU A 179 -16.91 17.94 -9.81
C LEU A 179 -17.67 17.25 -10.94
N ILE A 180 -18.99 17.19 -10.80
CA ILE A 180 -19.93 16.79 -11.85
C ILE A 180 -20.16 18.01 -12.73
#